data_AF-V9E8V9-F1
#
_entry.id   AF-V9E8V9-F1
#
_cell.length_a   1.000
_cell.length_b   1.000
_cell.length_c   1.000
_cell.angle_alpha   90.00
_cell.angle_beta   90.00
_cell.angle_gamma   90.00
#
_symmetry.space_group_name_H-M   'P 1'
#
loop_
_entity.id
_entity.type
_entity.pdbx_description
1 polymer ?
#
loop_
_entity_poly.entity_id
_entity_poly.type
_entity_poly.pdbx_seq_one_letter_code
_entity_poly.pdbx_strand_id
1 'polypeptide(L)'
;MRRQVSSVGLLNFRASSGKARLYGSKKDALIVEVQPSQRSGVAVESEAVQLEKLLDTLEWKEPKRLCASSGQDWPYQGAPELVDLLVKPLIKHYNAWHRYNEDKQNHAINLVLGGAGTGKSRTLDEMKGLLSAAAARSKNQALLDRMNSAYVFHVTFGNGTSPTGSLLDRDNPDYDVSYRMLYQLAKDRRNWKKFAKTLKTSYQSLELTIEASIDVLAKLEEIDSVRDMTVILCVDGLQKLVNRDSKSCRFGTFGFSSEARVSSPTSNAW
;
A
#
# COMPACT_ATOMS: atom_id res chain seq x y z
N MET A 1 -38.31 21.43 -49.73
CA MET A 1 -37.56 22.10 -50.81
C MET A 1 -36.15 22.36 -50.30
N ARG A 2 -35.14 21.72 -50.93
CA ARG A 2 -33.66 21.98 -50.96
C ARG A 2 -32.89 22.12 -49.63
N ARG A 3 -31.99 21.16 -49.27
CA ARG A 3 -30.54 20.97 -49.68
C ARG A 3 -29.60 21.88 -48.87
N GLN A 4 -28.39 21.55 -48.39
CA GLN A 4 -27.33 20.55 -48.68
C GLN A 4 -26.38 20.49 -47.45
N VAL A 5 -25.82 19.33 -47.01
CA VAL A 5 -24.48 18.73 -47.35
C VAL A 5 -23.30 19.70 -47.05
N SER A 6 -22.31 19.39 -46.20
CA SER A 6 -21.20 18.45 -46.48
C SER A 6 -20.36 18.02 -45.26
N SER A 7 -19.84 16.79 -45.38
CA SER A 7 -18.91 16.01 -44.57
C SER A 7 -17.42 16.44 -44.61
N VAL A 8 -16.59 15.81 -43.75
CA VAL A 8 -15.27 15.12 -43.97
C VAL A 8 -14.52 15.18 -42.62
N GLY A 9 -13.91 14.16 -41.99
CA GLY A 9 -13.47 12.80 -42.33
C GLY A 9 -12.06 12.60 -41.72
N LEU A 10 -11.73 11.46 -41.10
CA LEU A 10 -10.34 11.00 -40.87
C LEU A 10 -10.34 9.49 -40.51
N LEU A 11 -10.02 8.63 -41.49
CA LEU A 11 -8.78 7.84 -41.63
C LEU A 11 -8.63 6.64 -40.67
N ASN A 12 -9.02 5.47 -41.19
CA ASN A 12 -8.50 4.17 -40.76
C ASN A 12 -7.43 3.72 -41.75
N PHE A 13 -6.21 3.47 -41.26
CA PHE A 13 -5.21 2.68 -41.97
C PHE A 13 -5.05 1.34 -41.25
N ARG A 14 -5.38 0.25 -41.95
CA ARG A 14 -4.91 -1.09 -41.61
C ARG A 14 -4.47 -1.77 -42.90
N ALA A 15 -3.16 -1.93 -43.05
CA ALA A 15 -2.57 -2.76 -44.08
C ALA A 15 -2.13 -4.08 -43.43
N SER A 16 -2.77 -5.19 -43.79
CA SER A 16 -2.10 -6.49 -43.78
C SER A 16 -2.48 -7.21 -45.07
N SER A 17 -1.47 -7.39 -45.89
CA SER A 17 -1.48 -7.98 -47.22
C SER A 17 -1.80 -9.48 -47.17
N GLY A 18 -3.00 -9.85 -47.61
CA GLY A 18 -3.37 -11.21 -47.99
C GLY A 18 -3.81 -11.23 -49.45
N LYS A 19 -3.18 -12.07 -50.28
CA LYS A 19 -3.55 -12.23 -51.69
C LYS A 19 -4.88 -13.00 -51.79
N ALA A 20 -5.92 -12.36 -52.32
CA ALA A 20 -7.15 -13.03 -52.73
C ALA A 20 -7.20 -13.16 -54.26
N ARG A 21 -7.34 -14.38 -54.78
CA ARG A 21 -7.75 -14.64 -56.18
C ARG A 21 -9.26 -14.91 -56.16
N LEU A 22 -10.02 -14.19 -56.97
CA LEU A 22 -11.47 -14.39 -57.16
C LEU A 22 -11.71 -14.91 -58.57
N TYR A 23 -12.22 -16.14 -58.69
CA TYR A 23 -13.01 -16.60 -59.84
C TYR A 23 -14.46 -16.67 -59.39
N GLY A 24 -15.35 -16.06 -60.17
CA GLY A 24 -16.77 -15.97 -59.83
C GLY A 24 -17.57 -17.21 -60.23
N SER A 25 -18.57 -17.56 -59.42
CA SER A 25 -19.93 -17.89 -59.88
C SER A 25 -20.88 -17.89 -58.68
N LYS A 26 -22.16 -17.58 -58.95
CA LYS A 26 -23.24 -17.34 -57.99
C LYS A 26 -23.73 -18.64 -57.32
N LYS A 27 -24.19 -18.45 -56.08
CA LYS A 27 -24.87 -19.40 -55.17
C LYS A 27 -23.93 -20.32 -54.41
N ASP A 28 -23.57 -19.88 -53.21
CA ASP A 28 -23.68 -20.61 -51.94
C ASP A 28 -22.97 -19.77 -50.86
N ALA A 29 -23.63 -19.57 -49.73
CA ALA A 29 -23.05 -18.82 -48.61
C ALA A 29 -21.90 -19.65 -48.01
N LEU A 30 -20.66 -19.26 -48.31
CA LEU A 30 -19.47 -19.84 -47.69
C LEU A 30 -19.37 -19.32 -46.25
N ILE A 31 -19.75 -20.14 -45.27
CA ILE A 31 -19.45 -19.88 -43.86
C ILE A 31 -17.96 -20.18 -43.67
N VAL A 32 -17.15 -19.13 -43.64
CA VAL A 32 -15.73 -19.25 -43.27
C VAL A 32 -15.67 -19.30 -41.76
N GLU A 33 -15.53 -20.50 -41.21
CA GLU A 33 -15.20 -20.69 -39.80
C GLU A 33 -13.74 -20.27 -39.59
N VAL A 34 -13.55 -19.03 -39.15
CA VAL A 34 -12.23 -18.52 -38.76
C VAL A 34 -11.88 -19.16 -37.44
N GLN A 35 -11.05 -20.22 -37.46
CA GLN A 35 -10.42 -20.71 -36.24
C GLN A 35 -9.67 -19.55 -35.59
N PRO A 36 -9.92 -19.21 -34.32
CA PRO A 36 -9.19 -18.16 -33.65
C PRO A 36 -7.73 -18.58 -33.59
N SER A 37 -6.89 -17.83 -34.32
CA SER A 37 -5.45 -17.93 -34.25
C SER A 37 -5.03 -17.90 -32.77
N GLN A 38 -4.50 -19.02 -32.28
CA GLN A 38 -3.82 -19.05 -30.99
C GLN A 38 -2.59 -18.15 -31.10
N ARG A 39 -2.79 -16.86 -30.81
CA ARG A 39 -1.70 -16.01 -30.36
C ARG A 39 -1.23 -16.65 -29.06
N SER A 40 0.00 -17.11 -29.05
CA SER A 40 0.75 -17.46 -27.85
C SER A 40 0.88 -16.21 -26.97
N GLY A 41 -0.20 -15.88 -26.26
CA GLY A 41 -0.17 -14.99 -25.12
C GLY A 41 0.53 -15.74 -24.01
N VAL A 42 1.59 -15.15 -23.45
CA VAL A 42 2.11 -15.58 -22.15
C VAL A 42 0.90 -15.59 -21.20
N ALA A 43 0.48 -16.76 -20.75
CA ALA A 43 -0.63 -16.87 -19.81
C ALA A 43 -0.23 -16.09 -18.55
N VAL A 44 -0.91 -14.97 -18.29
CA VAL A 44 -0.72 -14.23 -17.05
C VAL A 44 -1.25 -15.13 -15.94
N GLU A 45 -0.37 -15.51 -15.02
CA GLU A 45 -0.75 -16.34 -13.88
C GLU A 45 -1.88 -15.67 -13.09
N SER A 46 -2.86 -16.44 -12.62
CA SER A 46 -3.97 -15.91 -11.82
C SER A 46 -3.48 -15.21 -10.55
N GLU A 47 -4.24 -14.24 -10.06
CA GLU A 47 -3.96 -13.51 -8.82
C GLU A 47 -3.69 -14.43 -7.63
N ALA A 48 -4.49 -15.49 -7.44
CA ALA A 48 -4.29 -16.44 -6.35
C ALA A 48 -2.90 -17.11 -6.38
N VAL A 49 -2.46 -17.56 -7.55
CA VAL A 49 -1.13 -18.18 -7.73
C VAL A 49 -0.01 -17.17 -7.48
N GLN A 50 -0.18 -15.93 -7.94
CA GLN A 50 0.79 -14.87 -7.68
C GLN A 50 0.85 -14.54 -6.18
N LEU A 51 -0.28 -14.53 -5.48
CA LEU A 51 -0.33 -14.28 -4.04
C LEU A 51 0.35 -15.38 -3.24
N GLU A 52 0.10 -16.65 -3.54
CA GLU A 52 0.77 -17.79 -2.89
C GLU A 52 2.29 -17.71 -3.06
N LYS A 53 2.75 -17.46 -4.30
CA LYS A 53 4.19 -17.26 -4.57
C LYS A 53 4.75 -16.07 -3.82
N LEU A 54 3.97 -14.99 -3.66
CA LEU A 54 4.40 -13.84 -2.88
C LEU A 54 4.56 -14.23 -1.41
N LEU A 55 3.55 -14.87 -0.81
CA LEU A 55 3.57 -15.32 0.59
C LEU A 55 4.78 -16.19 0.90
N ASP A 56 5.14 -17.12 0.01
CA ASP A 56 6.35 -17.96 0.14
C ASP A 56 7.65 -17.17 0.28
N THR A 57 7.70 -15.94 -0.24
CA THR A 57 8.88 -15.06 -0.17
C THR A 57 8.89 -14.12 1.05
N LEU A 58 7.82 -14.13 1.85
CA LEU A 58 7.61 -13.23 2.97
C LEU A 58 7.60 -13.97 4.31
N GLU A 59 7.93 -13.26 5.38
CA GLU A 59 7.82 -13.67 6.78
C GLU A 59 7.75 -12.42 7.67
N TRP A 60 6.98 -12.47 8.76
CA TRP A 60 6.99 -11.38 9.72
C TRP A 60 8.35 -11.29 10.42
N LYS A 61 8.90 -10.07 10.50
CA LYS A 61 9.99 -9.75 11.43
C LYS A 61 9.89 -8.30 11.86
N GLU A 62 10.35 -8.04 13.08
CA GLU A 62 10.51 -6.70 13.62
C GLU A 62 11.23 -5.76 12.62
N PRO A 63 10.82 -4.49 12.58
CA PRO A 63 11.40 -3.52 11.67
C PRO A 63 12.85 -3.24 12.01
N LYS A 64 13.64 -2.86 10.99
CA LYS A 64 14.97 -2.29 11.24
C LYS A 64 14.80 -0.89 11.82
N ARG A 65 15.72 -0.49 12.71
CA ARG A 65 15.75 0.87 13.24
C ARG A 65 15.92 1.88 12.11
N LEU A 66 15.16 2.97 12.18
CA LEU A 66 15.23 4.13 11.30
C LEU A 66 16.43 5.01 11.67
N CYS A 67 16.71 5.15 12.96
CA CYS A 67 17.90 5.82 13.46
C CYS A 67 19.09 4.86 13.46
N ALA A 68 20.06 5.09 12.55
CA ALA A 68 21.30 4.31 12.43
C ALA A 68 22.56 5.13 12.80
N SER A 69 22.38 6.28 13.46
CA SER A 69 23.50 7.09 13.93
C SER A 69 24.01 6.61 15.29
N SER A 70 25.11 7.19 15.78
CA SER A 70 25.64 6.90 17.12
C SER A 70 24.63 7.13 18.26
N GLY A 71 23.62 7.96 18.04
CA GLY A 71 22.54 8.22 19.01
C GLY A 71 21.45 7.14 19.05
N GLN A 72 21.56 6.06 18.27
CA GLN A 72 20.54 4.99 18.24
C GLN A 72 20.40 4.24 19.57
N ASP A 73 21.47 4.16 20.37
CA ASP A 73 21.50 3.40 21.62
C ASP A 73 21.47 4.30 22.87
N TRP A 74 21.39 5.62 22.67
CA TRP A 74 21.27 6.54 23.79
C TRP A 74 19.90 6.39 24.47
N PRO A 75 19.77 6.64 25.77
CA PRO A 75 18.46 6.72 26.42
C PRO A 75 17.56 7.73 25.70
N TYR A 76 16.32 7.32 25.39
CA TYR A 76 15.37 8.21 24.72
C TYR A 76 14.93 9.33 25.66
N GLN A 77 15.07 10.58 25.22
CA GLN A 77 14.77 11.77 26.01
C GLN A 77 13.34 12.24 25.76
N GLY A 78 12.66 12.74 26.81
CA GLY A 78 11.30 13.29 26.70
C GLY A 78 10.19 12.23 26.65
N ALA A 79 10.52 10.96 26.94
CA ALA A 79 9.53 9.88 26.96
C ALA A 79 8.38 10.13 27.95
N PRO A 80 8.63 10.53 29.21
CA PRO A 80 7.56 10.71 30.19
C PRO A 80 6.51 11.74 29.77
N GLU A 81 6.96 12.89 29.25
CA GLU A 81 6.11 13.99 28.80
C GLU A 81 5.34 13.62 27.54
N LEU A 82 5.99 12.97 26.58
CA LEU A 82 5.34 12.53 25.35
C LEU A 82 4.31 11.44 25.63
N VAL A 83 4.59 10.52 26.55
CA VAL A 83 3.64 9.50 26.99
C VAL A 83 2.39 10.16 27.56
N ASP A 84 2.53 11.18 28.43
CA ASP A 84 1.37 11.89 29.00
C ASP A 84 0.51 12.58 27.93
N LEU A 85 1.16 13.14 26.90
CA LEU A 85 0.46 13.75 25.76
C LEU A 85 -0.30 12.71 24.91
N LEU A 86 0.21 11.48 24.80
CA LEU A 86 -0.37 10.42 23.97
C LEU A 86 -1.56 9.70 24.63
N VAL A 87 -1.69 9.72 25.96
CA VAL A 87 -2.75 8.98 26.69
C VAL A 87 -4.15 9.35 26.17
N LYS A 88 -4.50 10.64 26.15
CA LYS A 88 -5.86 11.08 25.77
C LYS A 88 -6.19 10.77 24.29
N PRO A 89 -5.34 11.12 23.31
CA PRO A 89 -5.55 10.75 21.90
C PRO A 89 -5.69 9.24 21.70
N LEU A 90 -4.85 8.44 22.37
CA LEU A 90 -4.86 6.99 22.22
C LEU A 90 -6.17 6.37 22.74
N ILE A 91 -6.65 6.80 23.91
CA ILE A 91 -7.94 6.37 24.45
C ILE A 91 -9.08 6.77 23.51
N LYS A 92 -9.06 8.00 22.99
CA LYS A 92 -10.08 8.49 22.04
C LYS A 92 -10.12 7.61 20.79
N HIS A 93 -8.96 7.30 20.22
CA HIS A 93 -8.83 6.44 19.05
C HIS A 93 -9.34 5.03 19.32
N TYR A 94 -8.91 4.41 20.43
CA TYR A 94 -9.35 3.08 20.83
C TYR A 94 -10.88 3.02 21.01
N ASN A 95 -11.48 3.99 21.69
CA ASN A 95 -12.91 4.03 21.90
C ASN A 95 -13.70 4.22 20.60
N ALA A 96 -13.17 4.98 19.64
CA ALA A 96 -13.79 5.15 18.33
C ALA A 96 -13.77 3.84 17.53
N TRP A 97 -12.61 3.18 17.46
CA TRP A 97 -12.48 1.85 16.85
C TRP A 97 -13.41 0.82 17.51
N HIS A 98 -13.45 0.79 18.84
CA HIS A 98 -14.27 -0.18 19.58
C HIS A 98 -15.77 0.00 19.31
N ARG A 99 -16.21 1.23 19.02
CA ARG A 99 -17.60 1.60 18.70
C ARG A 99 -17.92 1.57 17.21
N TYR A 100 -17.01 1.08 16.36
CA TYR A 100 -17.17 1.13 14.90
C TYR A 100 -17.41 2.55 14.36
N ASN A 101 -16.81 3.56 15.01
CA ASN A 101 -16.91 4.93 14.57
C ASN A 101 -15.74 5.27 13.66
N GLU A 102 -16.00 5.31 12.36
CA GLU A 102 -15.03 5.56 11.29
C GLU A 102 -14.77 7.04 11.00
N ASP A 103 -15.35 7.96 11.80
CA ASP A 103 -15.10 9.39 11.61
C ASP A 103 -13.60 9.70 11.77
N LYS A 104 -13.03 10.27 10.71
CA LYS A 104 -11.62 10.64 10.60
C LYS A 104 -11.17 11.59 11.71
N GLN A 105 -12.07 12.38 12.30
CA GLN A 105 -11.75 13.27 13.44
C GLN A 105 -11.43 12.52 14.74
N ASN A 106 -11.77 11.23 14.80
CA ASN A 106 -11.47 10.36 15.94
C ASN A 106 -10.19 9.54 15.76
N HIS A 107 -9.54 9.66 14.60
CA HIS A 107 -8.32 8.95 14.26
C HIS A 107 -7.13 9.91 14.22
N ALA A 108 -6.38 9.99 15.33
CA ALA A 108 -5.25 10.89 15.43
C ALA A 108 -4.08 10.45 14.55
N ILE A 109 -3.56 11.38 13.74
CA ILE A 109 -2.32 11.20 12.98
C ILE A 109 -1.21 11.91 13.74
N ASN A 110 -0.19 11.16 14.15
CA ASN A 110 0.96 11.71 14.86
C ASN A 110 2.01 12.21 13.86
N LEU A 111 2.37 13.49 13.94
CA LEU A 111 3.37 14.10 13.07
C LEU A 111 4.58 14.56 13.90
N VAL A 112 5.74 13.97 13.61
CA VAL A 112 7.00 14.30 14.30
C VAL A 112 7.80 15.28 13.44
N LEU A 113 7.88 16.54 13.87
CA LEU A 113 8.57 17.62 13.17
C LEU A 113 9.83 18.07 13.91
N GLY A 114 10.85 18.49 13.17
CA GLY A 114 12.09 18.97 13.75
C GLY A 114 13.23 19.06 12.73
N GLY A 115 14.28 19.80 13.09
CA GLY A 115 15.49 19.95 12.28
C GLY A 115 16.27 18.64 12.10
N ALA A 116 17.32 18.68 11.29
CA ALA A 116 18.26 17.55 11.21
C ALA A 116 18.87 17.29 12.60
N GLY A 117 19.01 16.01 12.97
CA GLY A 117 19.61 15.62 14.26
C GLY A 117 18.71 15.74 15.49
N THR A 118 17.47 16.21 15.39
CA THR A 118 16.56 16.37 16.56
C THR A 118 15.86 15.07 16.99
N GLY A 119 16.35 13.90 16.56
CA GLY A 119 15.80 12.61 16.98
C GLY A 119 14.48 12.18 16.33
N LYS A 120 14.02 12.78 15.22
CA LYS A 120 12.75 12.39 14.56
C LYS A 120 12.64 10.89 14.27
N SER A 121 13.62 10.33 13.58
CA SER A 121 13.64 8.90 13.24
C SER A 121 13.75 8.04 14.51
N ARG A 122 14.42 8.54 15.55
CA ARG A 122 14.48 7.87 16.86
C ARG A 122 13.11 7.87 17.55
N THR A 123 12.36 8.97 17.51
CA THR A 123 10.99 9.01 18.05
C THR A 123 10.08 7.98 17.37
N LEU A 124 10.25 7.76 16.07
CA LEU A 124 9.51 6.72 15.35
C LEU A 124 9.93 5.32 15.79
N ASP A 125 11.23 5.07 16.00
CA ASP A 125 11.73 3.79 16.54
C ASP A 125 11.13 3.45 17.92
N GLU A 126 10.86 4.47 18.75
CA GLU A 126 10.32 4.30 20.10
C GLU A 126 8.79 4.27 20.16
N MET A 127 8.10 4.48 19.03
CA MET A 127 6.64 4.74 19.00
C MET A 127 5.82 3.62 19.64
N LYS A 128 6.14 2.34 19.39
CA LYS A 128 5.45 1.20 20.03
C LYS A 128 5.60 1.25 21.55
N GLY A 129 6.80 1.53 22.04
CA GLY A 129 7.08 1.66 23.47
C GLY A 129 6.32 2.82 24.10
N LEU A 130 6.30 3.98 23.44
CA LEU A 130 5.57 5.17 23.86
C LEU A 130 4.06 4.92 23.94
N LEU A 131 3.47 4.28 22.91
CA LEU A 131 2.05 3.94 22.89
C LEU A 131 1.69 2.87 23.94
N SER A 132 2.56 1.88 24.16
CA SER A 132 2.36 0.86 25.20
C SER A 132 2.42 1.48 26.60
N ALA A 133 3.35 2.40 26.85
CA ALA A 133 3.43 3.15 28.09
C ALA A 133 2.20 4.06 28.30
N ALA A 134 1.71 4.71 27.25
CA ALA A 134 0.49 5.51 27.31
C ALA A 134 -0.75 4.64 27.59
N ALA A 135 -0.83 3.47 26.96
CA ALA A 135 -1.86 2.48 27.24
C ALA A 135 -1.82 2.00 28.70
N ALA A 136 -0.64 1.70 29.24
CA ALA A 136 -0.49 1.33 30.65
C ALA A 136 -0.98 2.46 31.59
N ARG A 137 -0.65 3.73 31.29
CA ARG A 137 -1.15 4.88 32.06
C ARG A 137 -2.66 5.09 31.95
N SER A 138 -3.28 4.67 30.84
CA SER A 138 -4.74 4.74 30.67
C SER A 138 -5.53 3.81 31.60
N LYS A 139 -4.85 2.82 32.22
CA LYS A 139 -5.46 1.75 33.03
C LYS A 139 -6.50 0.90 32.26
N ASN A 140 -6.43 0.88 30.93
CA ASN A 140 -7.24 0.02 30.09
C ASN A 140 -6.40 -1.20 29.65
N GLN A 141 -6.68 -2.37 30.25
CA GLN A 141 -5.92 -3.59 30.00
C GLN A 141 -6.06 -4.06 28.54
N ALA A 142 -7.26 -4.04 27.98
CA ALA A 142 -7.49 -4.45 26.59
C ALA A 142 -6.73 -3.57 25.58
N LEU A 143 -6.63 -2.26 25.85
CA LEU A 143 -5.82 -1.36 25.06
C LEU A 143 -4.32 -1.66 25.20
N LEU A 144 -3.85 -1.93 26.42
CA LEU A 144 -2.46 -2.29 26.68
C LEU A 144 -2.06 -3.58 25.95
N ASP A 145 -2.89 -4.62 26.03
CA ASP A 145 -2.65 -5.90 25.36
C ASP A 145 -2.52 -5.72 23.85
N ARG A 146 -3.40 -4.90 23.24
CA ARG A 146 -3.34 -4.56 21.82
C ARG A 146 -2.09 -3.78 21.42
N MET A 147 -1.63 -2.84 22.24
CA MET A 147 -0.40 -2.09 21.95
C MET A 147 0.85 -2.99 22.06
N ASN A 148 0.87 -3.90 23.04
CA ASN A 148 1.97 -4.85 23.21
C ASN A 148 2.04 -5.85 22.04
N SER A 149 0.89 -6.32 21.56
CA SER A 149 0.79 -7.23 20.41
C SER A 149 0.81 -6.53 19.05
N ALA A 150 1.07 -5.21 19.01
CA ALA A 150 1.01 -4.46 17.76
C ALA A 150 2.17 -4.81 16.80
N TYR A 151 1.83 -4.91 15.51
CA TYR A 151 2.76 -5.07 14.40
C TYR A 151 3.26 -3.70 13.96
N VAL A 152 4.57 -3.49 13.96
CA VAL A 152 5.17 -2.19 13.61
C VAL A 152 5.79 -2.24 12.23
N PHE A 153 5.39 -1.32 11.35
CA PHE A 153 6.05 -1.10 10.07
C PHE A 153 6.88 0.19 10.11
N HIS A 154 8.18 0.06 9.81
CA HIS A 154 9.05 1.21 9.56
C HIS A 154 9.23 1.41 8.07
N VAL A 155 8.47 2.33 7.52
CA VAL A 155 8.54 2.73 6.12
C VAL A 155 9.42 3.96 6.00
N THR A 156 10.55 3.86 5.31
CA THR A 156 11.41 5.02 5.08
C THR A 156 11.50 5.40 3.61
N PHE A 157 11.38 6.69 3.33
CA PHE A 157 11.79 7.32 2.09
C PHE A 157 13.20 7.92 2.20
N GLY A 158 13.84 7.72 3.35
CA GLY A 158 15.18 8.11 3.72
C GLY A 158 16.25 7.18 3.16
N ASN A 159 17.24 6.85 3.98
CA ASN A 159 18.36 6.01 3.55
C ASN A 159 17.92 4.53 3.45
N GLY A 160 18.46 3.78 2.50
CA GLY A 160 18.15 2.35 2.28
C GLY A 160 17.04 2.09 1.25
N THR A 161 15.96 2.87 1.28
CA THR A 161 14.80 2.77 0.36
C THR A 161 14.43 4.11 -0.25
N SER A 162 15.40 5.04 -0.36
CA SER A 162 15.20 6.35 -0.99
C SER A 162 14.54 6.21 -2.36
N PRO A 163 13.56 7.06 -2.71
CA PRO A 163 13.11 7.17 -4.09
C PRO A 163 14.32 7.54 -4.95
N THR A 164 14.72 6.67 -5.89
CA THR A 164 15.71 7.05 -6.92
C THR A 164 15.01 7.76 -8.07
N GLY A 165 14.44 8.93 -7.77
CA GLY A 165 13.61 9.70 -8.71
C GLY A 165 12.24 10.01 -8.13
N SER A 166 11.18 9.75 -8.89
CA SER A 166 9.80 9.89 -8.41
C SER A 166 9.32 8.65 -7.65
N LEU A 167 8.18 8.80 -6.97
CA LEU A 167 7.35 7.71 -6.46
C LEU A 167 7.23 6.57 -7.51
N LEU A 168 7.14 5.32 -7.05
CA LEU A 168 6.91 4.11 -7.84
C LEU A 168 5.67 4.25 -8.73
N ASP A 169 4.65 4.90 -8.18
CA ASP A 169 3.50 5.47 -8.87
C ASP A 169 3.26 6.89 -8.34
N ARG A 170 3.25 7.89 -9.23
CA ARG A 170 3.01 9.29 -8.82
C ARG A 170 1.55 9.57 -8.54
N ASP A 171 0.66 8.84 -9.18
CA ASP A 171 -0.77 9.07 -9.12
C ASP A 171 -1.38 8.26 -7.96
N ASN A 172 -0.70 7.20 -7.52
CA ASN A 172 -1.11 6.42 -6.36
C ASN A 172 0.03 6.22 -5.31
N PRO A 173 0.10 7.08 -4.28
CA PRO A 173 1.12 7.01 -3.23
C PRO A 173 1.01 5.78 -2.33
N ASP A 174 -0.12 5.06 -2.34
CA ASP A 174 -0.30 3.82 -1.57
C ASP A 174 0.71 2.75 -1.99
N TYR A 175 1.05 2.70 -3.28
CA TYR A 175 2.02 1.75 -3.84
C TYR A 175 3.41 1.89 -3.20
N ASP A 176 3.83 3.12 -2.92
CA ASP A 176 5.14 3.36 -2.34
C ASP A 176 5.24 2.89 -0.89
N VAL A 177 4.14 3.01 -0.14
CA VAL A 177 4.06 2.58 1.25
C VAL A 177 3.89 1.07 1.31
N SER A 178 2.96 0.51 0.54
CA SER A 178 2.69 -0.93 0.50
C SER A 178 3.91 -1.75 0.09
N TYR A 179 4.65 -1.33 -0.94
CA TYR A 179 5.87 -2.02 -1.37
C TYR A 179 6.93 -2.02 -0.27
N ARG A 180 7.02 -0.95 0.54
CA ARG A 180 7.95 -0.86 1.66
C ARG A 180 7.49 -1.70 2.86
N MET A 181 6.18 -1.79 3.11
CA MET A 181 5.63 -2.74 4.08
C MET A 181 5.96 -4.18 3.66
N LEU A 182 5.70 -4.55 2.41
CA LEU A 182 6.05 -5.87 1.88
C LEU A 182 7.58 -6.12 1.87
N TYR A 183 8.39 -5.08 1.63
CA TYR A 183 9.84 -5.21 1.75
C TYR A 183 10.31 -5.46 3.17
N GLN A 184 9.62 -4.90 4.17
CA GLN A 184 9.82 -5.33 5.54
C GLN A 184 9.42 -6.80 5.69
N LEU A 185 8.33 -7.29 5.10
CA LEU A 185 8.00 -8.72 5.20
C LEU A 185 8.96 -9.62 4.40
N ALA A 186 9.81 -9.10 3.52
CA ALA A 186 10.67 -9.95 2.69
C ALA A 186 11.68 -10.78 3.50
N LYS A 187 11.78 -12.08 3.16
CA LYS A 187 12.85 -12.96 3.67
C LYS A 187 14.23 -12.38 3.34
N ASP A 188 14.42 -11.89 2.11
CA ASP A 188 15.64 -11.21 1.64
C ASP A 188 15.47 -9.68 1.54
N ARG A 189 16.00 -8.95 2.54
CA ARG A 189 15.99 -7.47 2.61
C ARG A 189 17.31 -6.82 2.15
N ARG A 190 18.05 -7.42 1.21
CA ARG A 190 19.37 -6.89 0.76
C ARG A 190 19.28 -5.79 -0.27
N ASN A 191 18.30 -5.83 -1.18
CA ASN A 191 18.24 -4.89 -2.30
C ASN A 191 16.81 -4.45 -2.61
N TRP A 192 16.47 -3.27 -2.10
CA TRP A 192 15.19 -2.59 -2.33
C TRP A 192 14.82 -2.48 -3.82
N LYS A 193 15.75 -2.00 -4.67
CA LYS A 193 15.46 -1.78 -6.10
C LYS A 193 15.12 -3.08 -6.81
N LYS A 194 15.86 -4.15 -6.51
CA LYS A 194 15.59 -5.49 -7.04
C LYS A 194 14.23 -5.99 -6.57
N PHE A 195 13.94 -5.86 -5.28
CA PHE A 195 12.66 -6.25 -4.70
C PHE A 195 11.47 -5.51 -5.34
N ALA A 196 11.51 -4.18 -5.38
CA ALA A 196 10.44 -3.37 -5.97
C ALA A 196 10.25 -3.68 -7.46
N LYS A 197 11.35 -3.91 -8.21
CA LYS A 197 11.26 -4.36 -9.61
C LYS A 197 10.58 -5.72 -9.70
N THR A 198 10.94 -6.68 -8.86
CA THR A 198 10.33 -8.02 -8.83
C THR A 198 8.84 -7.93 -8.50
N LEU A 199 8.43 -7.14 -7.50
CA LEU A 199 7.01 -6.87 -7.22
C LEU A 199 6.28 -6.39 -8.47
N LYS A 200 6.84 -5.36 -9.13
CA LYS A 200 6.23 -4.77 -10.32
C LYS A 200 6.20 -5.70 -11.53
N THR A 201 7.16 -6.60 -11.70
CA THR A 201 7.24 -7.45 -12.91
C THR A 201 6.64 -8.82 -12.74
N SER A 202 6.76 -9.42 -11.55
CA SER A 202 6.36 -10.81 -11.30
C SER A 202 4.95 -10.91 -10.71
N TYR A 203 4.46 -9.84 -10.09
CA TYR A 203 3.17 -9.82 -9.39
C TYR A 203 2.22 -8.77 -9.99
N GLN A 204 2.24 -8.61 -11.32
CA GLN A 204 1.52 -7.55 -12.05
C GLN A 204 -0.01 -7.62 -11.93
N SER A 205 -0.55 -8.78 -11.58
CA SER A 205 -2.01 -8.93 -11.38
C SER A 205 -2.45 -8.53 -9.99
N LEU A 206 -1.53 -8.39 -9.03
CA LEU A 206 -1.87 -8.03 -7.66
C LEU A 206 -1.94 -6.51 -7.51
N GLU A 207 -3.10 -6.02 -7.03
CA GLU A 207 -3.22 -4.64 -6.58
C GLU A 207 -2.64 -4.51 -5.15
N LEU A 208 -1.36 -4.16 -5.08
CA LEU A 208 -0.64 -4.08 -3.81
C LEU A 208 -0.88 -2.72 -3.12
N THR A 209 -2.01 -2.59 -2.43
CA THR A 209 -2.32 -1.45 -1.56
C THR A 209 -1.80 -1.66 -0.13
N ILE A 210 -1.97 -0.65 0.74
CA ILE A 210 -1.68 -0.80 2.17
C ILE A 210 -2.60 -1.84 2.80
N GLU A 211 -3.89 -1.83 2.45
CA GLU A 211 -4.87 -2.83 2.89
C GLU A 211 -4.42 -4.24 2.48
N ALA A 212 -4.05 -4.44 1.21
CA ALA A 212 -3.53 -5.72 0.74
C ALA A 212 -2.24 -6.15 1.48
N SER A 213 -1.41 -5.21 1.90
CA SER A 213 -0.21 -5.51 2.70
C SER A 213 -0.56 -5.96 4.12
N ILE A 214 -1.64 -5.42 4.70
CA ILE A 214 -2.18 -5.86 5.99
C ILE A 214 -2.83 -7.24 5.85
N ASP A 215 -3.57 -7.50 4.77
CA ASP A 215 -4.13 -8.82 4.50
C ASP A 215 -3.05 -9.89 4.31
N VAL A 216 -1.95 -9.54 3.62
CA VAL A 216 -0.77 -10.41 3.51
C VAL A 216 -0.19 -10.71 4.89
N LEU A 217 -0.07 -9.70 5.76
CA LEU A 217 0.40 -9.92 7.14
C LEU A 217 -0.57 -10.80 7.94
N ALA A 218 -1.88 -10.58 7.82
CA ALA A 218 -2.89 -11.38 8.49
C ALA A 218 -2.78 -12.87 8.08
N LYS A 219 -2.56 -13.13 6.79
CA LYS A 219 -2.34 -14.49 6.28
C LYS A 219 -1.06 -15.12 6.81
N LEU A 220 0.05 -14.36 6.87
CA LEU A 220 1.34 -14.86 7.36
C LEU A 220 1.29 -15.24 8.85
N GLU A 221 0.57 -14.46 9.65
CA GLU A 221 0.46 -14.64 11.10
C GLU A 221 -0.80 -15.42 11.50
N GLU A 222 -1.50 -16.03 10.53
CA GLU A 222 -2.69 -16.86 10.73
C GLU A 222 -3.81 -16.15 11.53
N ILE A 223 -4.05 -14.88 11.23
CA ILE A 223 -5.05 -14.05 11.91
C ILE A 223 -6.36 -14.05 11.12
N ASP A 224 -7.41 -14.59 11.73
CA ASP A 224 -8.73 -14.73 11.10
C ASP A 224 -9.38 -13.38 10.74
N SER A 225 -9.21 -12.36 11.59
CA SER A 225 -9.78 -11.04 11.38
C SER A 225 -8.73 -9.95 11.49
N VAL A 226 -8.59 -9.16 10.41
CA VAL A 226 -7.77 -7.93 10.40
C VAL A 226 -8.17 -6.96 11.51
N ARG A 227 -9.43 -7.00 11.97
CA ARG A 227 -9.90 -6.16 13.07
C ARG A 227 -9.23 -6.49 14.40
N ASP A 228 -8.80 -7.73 14.59
CA ASP A 228 -8.11 -8.14 15.80
C ASP A 228 -6.63 -7.73 15.79
N MET A 229 -6.11 -7.35 14.62
CA MET A 229 -4.77 -6.82 14.47
C MET A 229 -4.68 -5.36 14.94
N THR A 230 -3.51 -5.02 15.45
CA THR A 230 -3.11 -3.63 15.66
C THR A 230 -1.85 -3.38 14.87
N VAL A 231 -1.89 -2.40 13.96
CA VAL A 231 -0.76 -2.03 13.11
C VAL A 231 -0.31 -0.61 13.44
N ILE A 232 0.98 -0.43 13.69
CA ILE A 232 1.62 0.87 13.88
C ILE A 232 2.47 1.14 12.63
N LEU A 233 2.02 2.07 11.79
CA LEU A 233 2.75 2.48 10.60
C LEU A 233 3.56 3.75 10.90
N CYS A 234 4.88 3.62 10.94
CA CYS A 234 5.81 4.73 11.10
C CYS A 234 6.46 5.07 9.76
N VAL A 235 6.22 6.29 9.28
CA VAL A 235 6.73 6.77 7.99
C VAL A 235 7.80 7.84 8.21
N ASP A 236 9.03 7.55 7.76
CA ASP A 236 10.20 8.43 7.86
C ASP A 236 10.64 8.98 6.50
N GLY A 237 11.31 10.12 6.51
CA GLY A 237 11.92 10.68 5.31
C GLY A 237 10.93 11.35 4.34
N LEU A 238 9.73 11.73 4.79
CA LEU A 238 8.70 12.40 3.99
C LEU A 238 9.23 13.64 3.25
N GLN A 239 10.21 14.35 3.82
CA GLN A 239 10.86 15.51 3.18
C GLN A 239 11.63 15.19 1.89
N LYS A 240 11.94 13.91 1.63
CA LYS A 240 12.59 13.45 0.40
C LYS A 240 11.59 13.15 -0.72
N LEU A 241 10.29 13.22 -0.45
CA LEU A 241 9.25 13.09 -1.47
C LEU A 241 9.25 14.37 -2.32
N VAL A 242 9.87 14.31 -3.49
CA VAL A 242 9.89 15.43 -4.45
C VAL A 242 8.69 15.29 -5.39
N ASN A 243 7.75 16.22 -5.30
CA ASN A 243 6.75 16.41 -6.36
C ASN A 243 7.41 17.18 -7.50
N ARG A 244 7.47 16.60 -8.71
CA ARG A 244 8.15 17.23 -9.86
C ARG A 244 7.42 18.46 -10.39
N ASP A 245 6.19 18.74 -9.96
CA ASP A 245 5.35 19.76 -10.59
C ASP A 245 5.08 21.00 -9.75
N SER A 246 5.72 21.17 -8.59
CA SER A 246 5.71 22.47 -7.90
C SER A 246 6.96 22.68 -7.06
N LYS A 247 7.54 23.89 -7.13
CA LYS A 247 8.50 24.45 -6.15
C LYS A 247 7.87 24.65 -4.76
N SER A 248 6.85 23.87 -4.41
CA SER A 248 6.20 23.87 -3.11
C SER A 248 5.89 22.43 -2.73
N CYS A 249 6.36 22.03 -1.55
CA CYS A 249 5.84 20.86 -0.86
C CYS A 249 4.37 21.14 -0.55
N ARG A 250 3.44 20.56 -1.31
CA ARG A 250 2.11 20.33 -0.75
C ARG A 250 2.26 19.17 0.22
N PHE A 251 2.25 19.47 1.51
CA PHE A 251 1.88 18.48 2.51
C PHE A 251 0.43 18.09 2.22
N GLY A 252 0.24 17.13 1.32
CA GLY A 252 -0.99 16.36 1.28
C GLY A 252 -1.06 15.66 2.61
N THR A 253 -2.12 15.90 3.37
CA THR A 253 -2.44 15.14 4.57
C THR A 253 -2.61 13.68 4.17
N PHE A 254 -1.55 12.88 4.30
CA PHE A 254 -1.61 11.44 4.16
C PHE A 254 -2.23 10.87 5.42
N GLY A 255 -3.56 10.92 5.49
CA GLY A 255 -4.34 10.20 6.47
C GLY A 255 -4.52 8.77 5.99
N PHE A 256 -3.73 7.85 6.53
CA PHE A 256 -3.96 6.43 6.34
C PHE A 256 -4.71 5.88 7.55
N SER A 257 -6.00 5.63 7.34
CA SER A 257 -6.83 4.72 8.14
C SER A 257 -7.08 3.53 7.24
N SER A 258 -6.60 2.34 7.60
CA SER A 258 -6.94 1.11 6.88
C SER A 258 -8.42 0.81 7.16
N GLU A 259 -9.27 1.02 6.15
CA GLU A 259 -10.63 0.50 6.10
C GLU A 259 -10.54 -1.01 5.84
N ALA A 260 -11.30 -1.83 6.56
CA ALA A 260 -11.58 -3.21 6.18
C ALA A 260 -13.09 -3.29 5.94
N ARG A 261 -13.50 -3.31 4.67
CA ARG A 261 -14.92 -3.42 4.30
C ARG A 261 -15.38 -4.86 4.42
N VAL A 262 -16.19 -5.15 5.43
CA VAL A 262 -17.00 -6.37 5.44
C VAL A 262 -18.27 -6.09 4.64
N SER A 263 -18.37 -6.66 3.44
CA SER A 263 -19.62 -6.70 2.68
C SER A 263 -20.58 -7.67 3.36
N SER A 264 -21.67 -7.14 3.91
CA SER A 264 -22.78 -7.95 4.45
C SER A 264 -23.51 -8.66 3.30
N PRO A 265 -23.83 -9.96 3.40
CA PRO A 265 -24.63 -10.65 2.40
C PRO A 265 -26.03 -10.04 2.35
N THR A 266 -26.48 -9.67 1.15
CA THR A 266 -27.87 -9.36 0.87
C THR A 266 -28.73 -10.58 1.20
N SER A 267 -29.54 -10.48 2.24
CA SER A 267 -30.65 -11.41 2.45
C SER A 267 -31.70 -11.15 1.38
N ASN A 268 -31.68 -11.94 0.31
CA ASN A 268 -32.87 -12.17 -0.49
C ASN A 268 -33.80 -13.05 0.34
N ALA A 269 -34.85 -12.45 0.91
CA ALA A 269 -36.00 -13.17 1.40
C ALA A 269 -37.25 -12.45 0.91
N TRP A 270 -38.16 -13.27 0.37
CA TRP A 270 -39.47 -12.97 -0.15
C TRP A 270 -40.39 -12.33 0.90
#